data_AF-A0A7X9JK79-F1
#
_entry.id   AF-A0A7X9JK79-F1
#
_cell.length_a   1.000
_cell.length_b   1.000
_cell.length_c   1.000
_cell.angle_alpha   90.00
_cell.angle_beta   90.00
_cell.angle_gamma   90.00
#
_symmetry.space_group_name_H-M   'P 1'
#
loop_
_entity.id
_entity.type
_entity.pdbx_description
1 polymer ?
#
loop_
_entity_poly.entity_id
_entity_poly.type
_entity_poly.pdbx_seq_one_letter_code
_entity_poly.pdbx_strand_id
1 'polypeptide(L)'
;MKSVVICGSRRFEKEIRKFGRDLRKLGVVTYEPILNKDTKINELSPNLKRFAFLGLTHHHFSFIRKADVVYIFNKGGYLGVSTTMELGVAEGLGKPVYAYSDEDPESARVVLYDEIIKTPKELAKRLK
;
A
#
# COMPACT_ATOMS: atom_id res chain seq x y z
N MET A 1 -7.86 -16.86 -7.94
CA MET A 1 -8.36 -15.74 -7.12
C MET A 1 -7.19 -14.79 -6.91
N LYS A 2 -7.25 -13.58 -7.46
CA LYS A 2 -6.12 -12.65 -7.37
C LYS A 2 -6.04 -12.02 -5.97
N SER A 3 -4.83 -11.80 -5.51
CA SER A 3 -4.46 -11.18 -4.24
C SER A 3 -4.02 -9.73 -4.43
N VAL A 4 -4.19 -8.91 -3.40
CA VAL A 4 -3.80 -7.50 -3.40
C VAL A 4 -2.98 -7.16 -2.17
N VAL A 5 -1.94 -6.35 -2.33
CA VAL A 5 -1.32 -5.62 -1.22
C VAL A 5 -1.81 -4.18 -1.23
N ILE A 6 -2.21 -3.68 -0.07
CA ILE A 6 -2.49 -2.26 0.11
C ILE A 6 -1.22 -1.58 0.58
N CYS A 7 -0.77 -0.58 -0.18
CA CYS A 7 0.34 0.30 0.15
C CYS A 7 -0.22 1.66 0.55
N GLY A 8 0.20 2.21 1.67
CA GLY A 8 -0.39 3.45 2.16
C GLY A 8 0.08 3.87 3.55
N SER A 9 -0.22 5.12 3.87
CA SER A 9 0.24 5.75 5.10
C SER A 9 -0.61 5.41 6.32
N ARG A 10 0.04 5.29 7.48
CA ARG A 10 -0.63 5.22 8.80
C ARG A 10 -1.54 6.41 9.10
N ARG A 11 -1.42 7.52 8.35
CA ARG A 11 -2.38 8.64 8.39
C ARG A 11 -3.80 8.20 8.05
N PHE A 12 -3.96 7.20 7.17
CA PHE A 12 -5.24 6.66 6.73
C PHE A 12 -5.54 5.28 7.32
N GLU A 13 -5.02 4.98 8.51
CA GLU A 13 -5.12 3.65 9.11
C GLU A 13 -6.58 3.15 9.16
N LYS A 14 -7.52 3.99 9.62
CA LYS A 14 -8.91 3.57 9.79
C LYS A 14 -9.54 3.20 8.45
N GLU A 15 -9.28 4.01 7.42
CA GLU A 15 -9.77 3.82 6.06
C GLU A 15 -9.13 2.60 5.39
N ILE A 16 -7.80 2.44 5.47
CA ILE A 16 -7.09 1.28 4.92
C ILE A 16 -7.62 -0.01 5.55
N ARG A 17 -7.74 -0.05 6.89
CA ARG A 17 -8.28 -1.22 7.59
C ARG A 17 -9.72 -1.52 7.18
N LYS A 18 -10.55 -0.50 6.98
CA LYS A 18 -11.92 -0.69 6.48
C LYS A 18 -11.90 -1.24 5.06
N PHE A 19 -11.12 -0.64 4.17
CA PHE A 19 -11.00 -1.05 2.77
C PHE A 19 -10.53 -2.51 2.65
N GLY A 20 -9.50 -2.89 3.41
CA GLY A 20 -8.98 -4.26 3.46
C GLY A 20 -9.97 -5.27 4.05
N ARG A 21 -10.73 -4.91 5.10
CA ARG A 21 -11.83 -5.74 5.60
C ARG A 21 -12.92 -5.97 4.55
N ASP A 22 -13.30 -4.92 3.83
CA ASP A 22 -14.35 -5.01 2.82
C ASP A 22 -13.89 -5.84 1.60
N LEU A 23 -12.63 -5.75 1.19
CA LEU A 23 -12.03 -6.64 0.18
C LEU A 23 -12.05 -8.11 0.60
N ARG A 24 -11.66 -8.41 1.84
CA ARG A 24 -11.71 -9.78 2.37
C ARG A 24 -13.13 -10.35 2.38
N LYS A 25 -14.14 -9.54 2.74
CA LYS A 25 -15.55 -9.96 2.65
C LYS A 25 -16.00 -10.28 1.23
N LEU A 26 -15.37 -9.67 0.23
CA LEU A 26 -15.62 -9.94 -1.19
C LEU A 26 -14.80 -11.14 -1.72
N GLY A 27 -14.07 -11.84 -0.84
CA GLY A 27 -13.26 -13.01 -1.17
C GLY A 27 -11.86 -12.69 -1.66
N VAL A 28 -11.38 -11.43 -1.58
CA VAL A 28 -10.04 -11.09 -2.07
C VAL A 28 -8.98 -11.35 -0.98
N VAL A 29 -7.92 -12.11 -1.32
CA VAL A 29 -6.75 -12.25 -0.45
C VAL A 29 -6.07 -10.89 -0.34
N THR A 30 -6.03 -10.32 0.87
CA THR A 30 -5.59 -8.94 1.08
C THR A 30 -4.46 -8.85 2.10
N TYR A 31 -3.32 -8.31 1.67
CA TYR A 31 -2.20 -7.93 2.53
C TYR A 31 -2.29 -6.44 2.88
N GLU A 32 -2.06 -6.10 4.16
CA GLU A 32 -2.12 -4.73 4.66
C GLU A 32 -0.76 -4.27 5.18
N PRO A 33 -0.46 -2.96 5.16
CA PRO A 33 0.74 -2.43 5.76
C PRO A 33 0.68 -2.53 7.29
N ILE A 34 1.83 -2.59 7.94
CA ILE A 34 1.91 -2.46 9.40
C ILE A 34 1.67 -1.00 9.76
N LEU A 35 0.45 -0.68 10.18
CA LEU A 35 -0.02 0.69 10.45
C LEU A 35 0.20 1.11 11.93
N ASN A 36 1.27 0.62 12.57
CA ASN A 36 1.53 0.89 13.98
C ASN A 36 1.77 2.40 14.22
N LYS A 37 1.09 2.93 15.25
CA LYS A 37 1.22 4.31 15.72
C LYS A 37 2.08 4.46 16.97
N ASP A 38 2.56 3.35 17.54
CA ASP A 38 3.48 3.37 18.66
C ASP A 38 4.73 4.18 18.31
N THR A 39 4.96 5.24 19.07
CA THR A 39 6.08 6.16 18.87
C THR A 39 7.36 5.69 19.53
N LYS A 40 7.34 4.62 20.33
CA LYS A 40 8.52 4.06 21.02
C LYS A 40 9.65 3.67 20.07
N ILE A 41 9.35 3.40 18.80
CA ILE A 41 10.37 3.19 17.76
C ILE A 41 11.35 4.39 17.64
N ASN A 42 10.90 5.59 18.02
CA ASN A 42 11.74 6.79 18.02
C ASN A 42 12.70 6.85 19.21
N GLU A 43 12.43 6.11 20.27
CA GLU A 43 13.23 6.04 21.50
C GLU A 43 14.32 4.95 21.42
N LEU A 44 14.27 4.09 20.40
CA LEU A 44 15.28 3.05 20.18
C LEU A 44 16.66 3.66 19.90
N SER A 45 17.71 2.94 20.31
CA SER A 45 19.08 3.28 19.92
C SER A 45 19.21 3.31 18.39
N PRO A 46 20.14 4.10 17.82
CA PRO A 46 20.25 4.28 16.37
C PRO A 46 20.32 2.96 15.58
N ASN A 47 21.07 1.97 16.09
CA ASN A 47 21.20 0.66 15.46
C ASN A 47 19.88 -0.13 15.47
N LEU A 48 19.19 -0.17 16.62
CA LEU A 48 17.91 -0.88 16.74
C LEU A 48 16.82 -0.20 15.91
N LYS A 49 16.80 1.14 15.89
CA LYS A 49 15.89 1.92 15.05
C LYS A 49 16.11 1.57 13.57
N ARG A 50 17.36 1.52 13.11
CA ARG A 50 17.70 1.11 11.74
C ARG A 50 17.22 -0.31 11.44
N PHE A 51 17.48 -1.28 12.31
CA PHE A 51 17.01 -2.66 12.12
C PHE A 51 15.48 -2.76 12.07
N ALA A 52 14.77 -2.01 12.90
CA ALA A 52 13.32 -1.97 12.88
C ALA A 52 12.79 -1.46 11.52
N PHE A 53 13.36 -0.37 10.98
CA PHE A 53 12.95 0.14 9.67
C PHE A 53 13.33 -0.81 8.52
N LEU A 54 14.51 -1.44 8.56
CA LEU A 54 14.88 -2.49 7.60
C LEU A 54 13.83 -3.61 7.60
N GLY A 55 13.47 -4.11 8.78
CA GLY A 55 12.45 -5.15 8.94
C GLY A 55 11.09 -4.73 8.38
N LEU A 56 10.58 -3.55 8.77
CA LEU A 56 9.28 -3.04 8.32
C LEU A 56 9.24 -2.86 6.80
N THR A 57 10.27 -2.26 6.21
CA THR A 57 10.36 -2.02 4.77
C THR A 57 10.43 -3.34 3.99
N HIS A 58 11.35 -4.23 4.34
CA HIS A 58 11.50 -5.50 3.62
C HIS A 58 10.32 -6.45 3.83
N HIS A 59 9.66 -6.40 4.99
CA HIS A 59 8.42 -7.12 5.25
C HIS A 59 7.33 -6.67 4.28
N HIS A 60 7.11 -5.37 4.13
CA HIS A 60 6.07 -4.88 3.23
C HIS A 60 6.42 -5.13 1.74
N PHE A 61 7.69 -4.99 1.34
CA PHE A 61 8.14 -5.38 0.01
C PHE A 61 7.93 -6.89 -0.26
N SER A 62 7.96 -7.74 0.78
CA SER A 62 7.63 -9.15 0.62
C SER A 62 6.14 -9.37 0.30
N PHE A 63 5.24 -8.52 0.80
CA PHE A 63 3.83 -8.55 0.41
C PHE A 63 3.64 -8.10 -1.03
N ILE A 64 4.36 -7.06 -1.48
CA ILE A 64 4.34 -6.62 -2.88
C ILE A 64 4.78 -7.75 -3.82
N ARG A 65 5.85 -8.47 -3.48
CA ARG A 65 6.29 -9.63 -4.29
C ARG A 65 5.24 -10.73 -4.37
N LYS A 66 4.56 -11.02 -3.25
CA LYS A 66 3.57 -12.11 -3.14
C LYS A 66 2.22 -11.77 -3.76
N ALA A 67 1.79 -10.52 -3.71
CA ALA A 67 0.49 -10.11 -4.22
C ALA A 67 0.45 -10.14 -5.76
N ASP A 68 -0.72 -10.40 -6.33
CA ASP A 68 -0.91 -10.33 -7.78
C ASP A 68 -0.98 -8.89 -8.26
N VAL A 69 -1.50 -7.98 -7.42
CA VAL A 69 -1.60 -6.54 -7.73
C VAL A 69 -1.23 -5.67 -6.52
N VAL A 70 -0.91 -4.41 -6.79
CA VAL A 70 -0.67 -3.37 -5.79
C VAL A 70 -1.82 -2.37 -5.80
N TYR A 71 -2.27 -1.99 -4.61
CA TYR A 71 -3.28 -0.95 -4.43
C TYR A 71 -2.72 0.19 -3.58
N ILE A 72 -2.60 1.37 -4.18
CA ILE A 72 -2.08 2.58 -3.58
C ILE A 72 -3.24 3.36 -2.92
N PHE A 73 -3.26 3.39 -1.58
CA PHE A 73 -4.26 4.13 -0.82
C PHE A 73 -3.82 5.58 -0.59
N ASN A 74 -4.02 6.43 -1.61
CA ASN A 74 -3.60 7.83 -1.67
C ASN A 74 -4.75 8.84 -1.52
N LYS A 75 -5.54 8.72 -0.45
CA LYS A 75 -6.67 9.65 -0.20
C LYS A 75 -6.21 11.11 -0.23
N GLY A 76 -6.85 11.92 -1.08
CA GLY A 76 -6.51 13.33 -1.30
C GLY A 76 -5.12 13.52 -1.91
N GLY A 77 -4.67 12.60 -2.75
CA GLY A 77 -3.36 12.64 -3.43
C GLY A 77 -2.14 12.33 -2.58
N TYR A 78 -2.29 12.08 -1.27
CA TYR A 78 -1.12 11.94 -0.39
C TYR A 78 -0.42 10.58 -0.54
N LEU A 79 0.84 10.60 -0.99
CA LEU A 79 1.82 9.52 -0.84
C LEU A 79 3.04 9.97 -0.01
N GLY A 80 3.36 9.20 1.02
CA GLY A 80 4.61 9.35 1.77
C GLY A 80 5.80 8.65 1.10
N VAL A 81 7.02 8.95 1.55
CA VAL A 81 8.27 8.40 0.99
C VAL A 81 8.28 6.87 0.92
N SER A 82 7.83 6.18 1.98
CA SER A 82 7.72 4.71 1.97
C SER A 82 6.81 4.20 0.87
N THR A 83 5.63 4.80 0.71
CA THR A 83 4.67 4.40 -0.33
C THR A 83 5.13 4.77 -1.74
N THR A 84 5.90 5.84 -1.91
CA THR A 84 6.58 6.12 -3.19
C THR A 84 7.61 5.03 -3.53
N MET A 85 8.39 4.54 -2.56
CA MET A 85 9.30 3.42 -2.80
C MET A 85 8.54 2.12 -3.09
N GLU A 86 7.43 1.88 -2.41
CA GLU A 86 6.54 0.74 -2.66
C GLU A 86 5.99 0.75 -4.09
N LEU A 87 5.58 1.92 -4.59
CA LEU A 87 5.17 2.13 -5.98
C LEU A 87 6.31 1.80 -6.96
N GLY A 88 7.52 2.32 -6.72
CA GLY A 88 8.68 1.99 -7.55
C GLY A 88 9.04 0.50 -7.55
N VAL A 89 8.88 -0.19 -6.42
CA VAL A 89 9.06 -1.65 -6.34
C VAL A 89 7.98 -2.39 -7.11
N ALA A 90 6.73 -1.91 -7.09
CA ALA A 90 5.63 -2.49 -7.86
C ALA A 90 5.91 -2.42 -9.36
N GLU A 91 6.28 -1.24 -9.85
CA GLU A 91 6.68 -0.99 -11.24
C GLU A 91 7.86 -1.84 -11.67
N GLY A 92 8.92 -1.88 -10.85
CA GLY A 92 10.10 -2.71 -11.13
C GLY A 92 9.82 -4.22 -11.18
N LEU A 93 8.71 -4.67 -10.58
CA LEU A 93 8.24 -6.05 -10.63
C LEU A 93 7.15 -6.30 -11.69
N GLY A 94 6.75 -5.27 -12.45
CA GLY A 94 5.67 -5.35 -13.44
C GLY A 94 4.31 -5.71 -12.83
N LYS A 95 4.05 -5.27 -11.59
CA LYS A 95 2.77 -5.51 -10.91
C LYS A 95 1.74 -4.49 -11.39
N PRO A 96 0.49 -4.89 -11.68
CA PRO A 96 -0.58 -3.93 -11.90
C PRO A 96 -0.78 -3.04 -10.67
N VAL A 97 -0.88 -1.73 -10.89
CA VAL A 97 -0.99 -0.70 -9.86
C VAL A 97 -2.32 0.04 -9.99
N TYR A 98 -3.17 -0.13 -8.98
CA TYR A 98 -4.41 0.64 -8.85
C TYR A 98 -4.26 1.71 -7.77
N ALA A 99 -4.87 2.88 -7.93
CA ALA A 99 -4.82 3.96 -6.95
C ALA A 99 -6.20 4.43 -6.51
N TYR A 100 -6.30 5.01 -5.31
CA TYR A 100 -7.56 5.54 -4.78
C TYR A 100 -7.94 6.92 -5.35
N SER A 101 -6.95 7.72 -5.73
CA SER A 101 -7.10 9.13 -6.12
C SER A 101 -6.17 9.49 -7.27
N ASP A 102 -6.68 10.36 -8.15
CA ASP A 102 -5.99 11.06 -9.23
C ASP A 102 -5.40 12.42 -8.79
N GLU A 103 -5.58 12.82 -7.54
CA GLU A 103 -5.15 14.13 -7.02
C GLU A 103 -3.68 14.12 -6.56
N ASP A 104 -2.87 13.15 -6.98
CA ASP A 104 -1.45 13.08 -6.60
C ASP A 104 -0.70 14.29 -7.18
N PRO A 105 -0.09 15.15 -6.33
CA PRO A 105 0.57 16.36 -6.79
C PRO A 105 1.86 16.08 -7.57
N GLU A 106 2.38 14.86 -7.51
CA GLU A 106 3.59 14.45 -8.24
C GLU A 106 3.21 13.75 -9.54
N SER A 107 3.37 14.46 -10.67
CA SER A 107 3.05 13.92 -12.00
C SER A 107 3.84 12.65 -12.32
N ALA A 108 5.06 12.51 -11.80
CA ALA A 108 5.86 11.31 -11.99
C ALA A 108 5.25 10.06 -11.33
N ARG A 109 4.42 10.21 -10.29
CA ARG A 109 3.68 9.08 -9.69
C ARG A 109 2.37 8.80 -10.40
N VAL A 110 1.69 9.84 -10.90
CA VAL A 110 0.41 9.70 -11.61
C VAL A 110 0.52 8.78 -12.82
N VAL A 111 1.61 8.87 -13.57
CA VAL A 111 1.84 8.04 -14.77
C VAL A 111 2.10 6.56 -14.47
N LEU A 112 2.29 6.20 -13.20
CA LEU A 112 2.55 4.83 -12.73
C LEU A 112 1.27 4.16 -12.20
N TYR A 113 0.12 4.80 -12.31
CA TYR A 113 -1.16 4.20 -11.95
C TYR A 113 -1.83 3.65 -13.21
N ASP A 114 -2.14 2.36 -13.23
CA ASP A 114 -2.90 1.75 -14.34
C ASP A 114 -4.35 2.27 -14.35
N GLU A 115 -4.96 2.40 -13.17
CA GLU A 115 -6.33 2.88 -13.02
C GLU A 115 -6.64 3.40 -11.62
N ILE A 116 -7.56 4.37 -11.58
CA ILE A 116 -8.13 4.91 -10.34
C ILE A 116 -9.39 4.13 -9.96
N ILE A 117 -9.36 3.47 -8.80
CA ILE A 117 -10.46 2.68 -8.26
C ILE A 117 -10.79 3.17 -6.85
N LYS A 118 -12.00 3.67 -6.62
CA LYS A 118 -12.37 4.31 -5.34
C LYS A 118 -12.99 3.35 -4.34
N THR A 119 -13.45 2.17 -4.76
CA THR A 119 -14.18 1.25 -3.88
C THR A 119 -13.62 -0.18 -3.86
N PRO A 120 -13.75 -0.90 -2.73
CA PRO A 120 -13.40 -2.33 -2.66
C PRO A 120 -14.17 -3.18 -3.68
N LYS A 121 -15.41 -2.81 -3.99
CA LYS A 121 -16.27 -3.56 -4.91
C LYS A 121 -15.78 -3.47 -6.35
N GLU A 122 -15.35 -2.29 -6.78
CA GLU A 122 -14.74 -2.11 -8.10
C GLU A 122 -13.43 -2.85 -8.22
N LEU A 123 -12.55 -2.76 -7.20
CA LEU A 123 -11.29 -3.48 -7.20
C LEU A 123 -11.53 -4.98 -7.25
N ALA A 124 -12.44 -5.51 -6.43
CA ALA A 124 -12.78 -6.93 -6.44
C ALA A 124 -13.35 -7.42 -7.78
N LYS A 125 -14.02 -6.57 -8.56
CA LYS A 125 -14.46 -6.91 -9.93
C LYS A 125 -13.27 -7.05 -10.88
N ARG A 126 -12.23 -6.22 -10.72
CA ARG A 126 -11.01 -6.28 -11.55
C ARG A 126 -10.12 -7.48 -11.24
N LEU A 127 -10.23 -8.02 -10.02
CA LEU A 127 -9.45 -9.15 -9.53
C LEU A 127 -10.07 -10.53 -9.80
N LYS A 128 -11.26 -10.55 -10.40
CA LYS A 128 -11.94 -11.76 -10.89
C LYS A 128 -11.57 -11.99 -12.35
#